data_AF-B9SVL6-F1
#
_entry.id   AF-B9SVL6-F1
#
_cell.length_a   1.000
_cell.length_b   1.000
_cell.length_c   1.000
_cell.angle_alpha   90.00
_cell.angle_beta   90.00
_cell.angle_gamma   90.00
#
_symmetry.space_group_name_H-M   'P 1'
#
loop_
_entity.id
_entity.type
_entity.pdbx_description
1 polymer ?
#
loop_
_entity_poly.entity_id
_entity_poly.type
_entity_poly.pdbx_seq_one_letter_code
_entity_poly.pdbx_strand_id
1 'polypeptide(L)'
;MQDSGRVLSMNRLRCILRGIDLKTLLFLFILVPTCVYGIYVHGQKISYFLRPLWEKPPRSFNEIPHYYHENVSMHNLCKLHGWKVREFPRRVYDAVLFSNELDILTVRWKELYPYVTQFILLESNSTFTGSEKLLYFANHRDQFKFVEPRLTYGMIGGRFRKGENPFIEEAYQRVALDQLIKVAGISDDDLLIMSDVDEIPSRHTINLLRWCDDIPQILHLRLKNYLYSFEFLVDNNSWRASVHRYQTGKTRYAHYRQADDILADAGWHCSFCFRRISEFIFKMKAYSHYDRVRFKRFLNPERVQRKICEGADLFDMLPEEYTFKEIIGKMGPIPHSYSAVHLPSYLIENADEYRFLLPGNCMRESGLGRGAACATPCEGPTKHVTTAMRRPSLGKMFGELSNFLEILWGQIMYIAFFWIWFLFNAELAELDLVRNLLWMSFQALTSHHHNRGRLVLGGRNGTAPPCLSAIGWRKERI
;
A
#
# COMPACT_ATOMS: atom_id res chain seq x y z
N MET A 1 20.61 -24.50 -63.96
CA MET A 1 20.69 -24.01 -62.56
C MET A 1 19.35 -24.31 -61.91
N GLN A 2 19.29 -25.38 -61.11
CA GLN A 2 18.12 -25.79 -60.34
C GLN A 2 18.08 -24.99 -59.04
N ASP A 3 16.98 -24.28 -58.81
CA ASP A 3 16.74 -23.51 -57.60
C ASP A 3 16.12 -24.44 -56.54
N SER A 4 16.78 -24.53 -55.38
CA SER A 4 16.48 -25.50 -54.33
C SER A 4 15.61 -24.84 -53.26
N GLY A 5 14.30 -24.93 -53.41
CA GLY A 5 13.34 -24.59 -52.38
C GLY A 5 13.46 -25.55 -51.19
N ARG A 6 14.00 -25.07 -50.06
CA ARG A 6 13.97 -25.76 -48.76
C ARG A 6 12.52 -25.83 -48.25
N VAL A 7 11.79 -26.87 -48.64
CA VAL A 7 10.61 -27.31 -47.91
C VAL A 7 11.10 -28.08 -46.68
N LEU A 8 10.96 -27.47 -45.50
CA LEU A 8 11.19 -28.14 -44.21
C LEU A 8 10.19 -29.30 -44.10
N SER A 9 10.67 -30.51 -44.41
CA SER A 9 9.89 -31.75 -44.38
C SER A 9 9.29 -32.02 -43.00
N MET A 10 7.97 -32.26 -42.96
CA MET A 10 7.21 -32.70 -41.77
C MET A 10 7.77 -33.97 -41.12
N ASN A 11 8.62 -34.74 -41.82
CA ASN A 11 9.26 -35.93 -41.26
C ASN A 11 10.42 -35.61 -40.30
N ARG A 12 11.06 -34.43 -40.39
CA ARG A 12 12.07 -34.02 -39.39
C ARG A 12 11.44 -33.58 -38.06
N LEU A 13 10.23 -33.01 -38.08
CA LEU A 13 9.47 -32.73 -36.85
C LEU A 13 9.03 -34.01 -36.14
N ARG A 14 8.63 -35.04 -36.88
CA ARG A 14 8.21 -36.34 -36.33
C ARG A 14 9.34 -37.11 -35.63
N CYS A 15 10.60 -36.93 -36.06
CA CYS A 15 11.75 -37.53 -35.39
C CYS A 15 12.16 -36.79 -34.11
N ILE A 16 11.95 -35.48 -34.03
CA ILE A 16 12.24 -34.69 -32.82
C ILE A 16 11.25 -35.01 -31.70
N LEU A 17 9.97 -35.25 -32.03
CA LEU A 17 8.93 -35.59 -31.05
C LEU A 17 8.95 -37.06 -30.58
N ARG A 18 9.72 -37.94 -31.24
CA ARG A 18 9.83 -39.37 -30.86
C ARG A 18 10.80 -39.66 -29.71
N GLY A 19 11.62 -38.68 -29.30
CA GLY A 19 12.58 -38.82 -28.21
C GLY A 19 12.25 -38.01 -26.96
N ILE A 20 11.13 -37.30 -26.94
CA ILE A 20 10.70 -36.55 -25.75
C ILE A 20 9.81 -37.48 -24.94
N ASP A 21 10.38 -38.02 -23.86
CA ASP A 21 9.67 -38.82 -22.88
C ASP A 21 8.37 -38.11 -22.45
N LEU A 22 7.26 -38.84 -22.38
CA LEU A 22 5.97 -38.33 -21.90
C LEU A 22 6.12 -37.67 -20.52
N LYS A 23 7.07 -38.13 -19.71
CA LYS A 23 7.49 -37.51 -18.44
C LYS A 23 7.98 -36.08 -18.62
N THR A 24 8.82 -35.84 -19.62
CA THR A 24 9.36 -34.53 -19.96
C THR A 24 8.27 -33.60 -20.49
N LEU A 25 7.31 -34.12 -21.26
CA LEU A 25 6.15 -33.36 -21.71
C LEU A 25 5.24 -32.99 -20.53
N LEU A 26 4.94 -33.92 -19.62
CA LEU A 26 4.14 -33.64 -18.42
C LEU A 26 4.83 -32.61 -17.51
N PHE A 27 6.14 -32.73 -17.30
CA PHE A 27 6.92 -31.75 -16.54
C PHE A 27 6.86 -30.37 -17.19
N LEU A 28 7.07 -30.28 -18.51
CA LEU A 28 7.13 -29.02 -19.23
C LEU A 28 5.75 -28.36 -19.40
N PHE A 29 4.67 -29.13 -19.55
CA PHE A 29 3.33 -28.59 -19.80
C PHE A 29 2.43 -28.53 -18.57
N ILE A 30 2.77 -29.21 -17.47
CA ILE A 30 2.00 -29.17 -16.22
C ILE A 30 2.83 -28.54 -15.10
N LEU A 31 4.01 -29.08 -14.79
CA LEU A 31 4.79 -28.59 -13.64
C LEU A 31 5.30 -27.17 -13.89
N VAL A 32 5.90 -26.90 -15.05
CA VAL A 32 6.45 -25.56 -15.34
C VAL A 32 5.35 -24.48 -15.31
N PRO A 33 4.20 -24.63 -16.00
CA PRO A 33 3.11 -23.64 -15.90
C PRO A 33 2.54 -23.52 -14.50
N THR A 34 2.44 -24.62 -13.73
CA THR A 34 1.96 -24.59 -12.34
C THR A 34 2.94 -23.84 -11.43
N CYS A 35 4.25 -24.08 -11.57
CA CYS A 35 5.28 -23.35 -10.83
C CYS A 35 5.31 -21.87 -11.22
N VAL A 36 5.22 -21.55 -12.51
CA VAL A 36 5.15 -20.17 -13.00
C VAL A 36 3.89 -19.48 -12.46
N TYR A 37 2.74 -20.16 -12.46
CA TYR A 37 1.52 -19.64 -11.88
C TYR A 37 1.64 -19.45 -10.36
N GLY A 38 2.23 -20.41 -9.65
CA GLY A 38 2.50 -20.31 -8.21
C GLY A 38 3.41 -19.13 -7.86
N ILE A 39 4.51 -18.97 -8.60
CA ILE A 39 5.42 -17.81 -8.47
C ILE A 39 4.70 -16.52 -8.83
N TYR A 40 3.88 -16.51 -9.88
CA TYR A 40 3.10 -15.33 -10.21
C TYR A 40 2.18 -14.96 -9.04
N VAL A 41 1.35 -15.89 -8.54
CA VAL A 41 0.37 -15.63 -7.47
C VAL A 41 1.04 -15.31 -6.13
N HIS A 42 2.07 -16.05 -5.73
CA HIS A 42 2.68 -15.97 -4.40
C HIS A 42 4.05 -15.30 -4.35
N GLY A 43 4.64 -14.94 -5.49
CA GLY A 43 6.01 -14.42 -5.57
C GLY A 43 6.26 -13.18 -4.71
N GLN A 44 5.31 -12.26 -4.63
CA GLN A 44 5.40 -11.11 -3.72
C GLN A 44 5.40 -11.55 -2.24
N LYS A 45 4.55 -12.50 -1.85
CA LYS A 45 4.52 -13.01 -0.46
C LYS A 45 5.83 -13.71 -0.12
N ILE A 46 6.33 -14.56 -1.02
CA ILE A 46 7.62 -15.24 -0.86
C ILE A 46 8.74 -14.19 -0.77
N SER A 47 8.71 -13.18 -1.63
CA SER A 47 9.70 -12.09 -1.62
C SER A 47 9.67 -11.32 -0.30
N TYR A 48 8.50 -10.98 0.23
CA TYR A 48 8.37 -10.23 1.48
C TYR A 48 8.77 -11.09 2.68
N PHE A 49 8.37 -12.36 2.70
CA PHE A 49 8.74 -13.28 3.76
C PHE A 49 10.24 -13.53 3.82
N LEU A 50 10.90 -13.67 2.68
CA LEU A 50 12.34 -13.95 2.59
C LEU A 50 13.19 -12.68 2.54
N ARG A 51 12.59 -11.48 2.53
CA ARG A 51 13.29 -10.17 2.58
C ARG A 51 14.42 -10.12 3.62
N PRO A 52 14.27 -10.64 4.86
CA PRO A 52 15.34 -10.66 5.85
C PRO A 52 16.63 -11.39 5.44
N LEU A 53 16.59 -12.24 4.40
CA LEU A 53 17.75 -12.99 3.92
C LEU A 53 18.68 -12.17 3.02
N TRP A 54 18.18 -11.11 2.37
CA TRP A 54 18.95 -10.35 1.38
C TRP A 54 18.88 -8.83 1.55
N GLU A 55 17.93 -8.31 2.33
CA GLU A 55 17.79 -6.88 2.64
C GLU A 55 18.09 -6.63 4.12
N LYS A 56 19.01 -5.69 4.39
CA LYS A 56 19.32 -5.24 5.75
C LYS A 56 18.35 -4.12 6.15
N PRO A 57 18.01 -4.00 7.45
CA PRO A 57 17.24 -2.86 7.93
C PRO A 57 17.94 -1.54 7.60
N PRO A 58 17.17 -0.46 7.39
CA PRO A 58 17.75 0.87 7.24
C PRO A 58 18.52 1.26 8.50
N ARG A 59 19.41 2.26 8.37
CA ARG A 59 20.14 2.80 9.52
C ARG A 59 19.14 3.25 10.59
N SER A 60 19.45 3.07 11.87
CA SER A 60 18.62 3.63 12.94
C SER A 60 18.65 5.16 12.90
N PHE A 61 17.64 5.79 13.47
CA PHE A 61 17.66 7.23 13.76
C PHE A 61 18.35 7.48 15.10
N ASN A 62 18.89 8.69 15.27
CA ASN A 62 19.21 9.26 16.57
C ASN A 62 17.90 9.73 17.20
N GLU A 63 17.47 9.04 18.25
CA GLU A 63 16.19 9.35 18.88
C GLU A 63 16.32 10.52 19.84
N ILE A 64 15.51 11.55 19.62
CA ILE A 64 15.34 12.68 20.53
C ILE A 64 14.10 12.40 21.39
N PRO A 65 14.26 12.22 22.72
CA PRO A 65 13.13 12.10 23.63
C PRO A 65 12.26 13.35 23.57
N HIS A 66 10.95 13.15 23.53
CA HIS A 66 9.99 14.25 23.47
C HIS A 66 9.40 14.47 24.86
N TYR A 67 9.94 15.46 25.58
CA TYR A 67 9.43 15.85 26.89
C TYR A 67 8.24 16.80 26.71
N TYR A 68 7.06 16.40 27.19
CA TYR A 68 5.88 17.26 27.12
C TYR A 68 4.96 17.04 28.32
N HIS A 69 4.41 18.16 28.80
CA HIS A 69 3.29 18.19 29.73
C HIS A 69 2.59 19.55 29.62
N GLU A 70 1.27 19.59 29.69
CA GLU A 70 0.46 20.81 29.46
C GLU A 70 0.83 21.95 30.42
N ASN A 71 1.13 21.61 31.68
CA ASN A 71 1.44 22.58 32.74
C ASN A 71 2.94 22.97 32.85
N VAL A 72 3.79 22.56 31.92
CA VAL A 72 5.23 22.90 31.95
C VAL A 72 5.52 24.07 31.02
N SER A 73 6.27 25.06 31.50
CA SER A 73 6.61 26.24 30.71
C SER A 73 7.49 25.90 29.50
N MET A 74 7.32 26.65 28.41
CA MET A 74 8.10 26.43 27.19
C MET A 74 9.61 26.59 27.41
N HIS A 75 10.03 27.49 28.31
CA HIS A 75 11.43 27.63 28.71
C HIS A 75 12.00 26.31 29.26
N ASN A 76 11.26 25.66 30.18
CA ASN A 76 11.67 24.38 30.74
C ASN A 76 11.64 23.26 29.70
N LEU A 77 10.61 23.23 28.84
CA LEU A 77 10.53 22.25 27.75
C LEU A 77 11.73 22.37 26.81
N CYS A 78 12.05 23.55 26.29
CA CYS A 78 13.22 23.72 25.43
C CYS A 78 14.52 23.29 26.15
N LYS A 79 14.71 23.72 27.41
CA LYS A 79 15.88 23.36 28.20
C LYS A 79 16.03 21.84 28.40
N LEU A 80 14.93 21.11 28.63
CA LEU A 80 14.95 19.64 28.78
C LEU A 80 15.40 18.93 27.49
N HIS A 81 15.15 19.53 26.33
CA HIS A 81 15.64 19.02 25.05
C HIS A 81 17.07 19.49 24.72
N GLY A 82 17.71 20.27 25.60
CA GLY A 82 19.02 20.88 25.34
C GLY A 82 18.96 22.08 24.37
N TRP A 83 17.77 22.64 24.16
CA TRP A 83 17.49 23.74 23.24
C TRP A 83 17.30 25.06 23.98
N LYS A 84 17.59 26.17 23.31
CA LYS A 84 17.33 27.51 23.87
C LYS A 84 15.90 27.92 23.60
N VAL A 85 15.33 28.76 24.46
CA VAL A 85 14.02 29.37 24.20
C VAL A 85 14.20 30.62 23.34
N ARG A 86 13.27 30.86 22.42
CA ARG A 86 13.22 32.08 21.60
C ARG A 86 12.38 33.16 22.27
N GLU A 87 12.68 34.42 21.95
CA GLU A 87 11.83 35.56 22.35
C GLU A 87 10.48 35.56 21.61
N PHE A 88 10.50 35.15 20.33
CA PHE A 88 9.32 35.04 19.48
C PHE A 88 9.30 33.68 18.76
N PRO A 89 8.12 33.09 18.55
CA PRO A 89 8.01 31.82 17.86
C PRO A 89 8.33 32.00 16.37
N ARG A 90 8.96 30.98 15.76
CA ARG A 90 9.11 30.90 14.30
C ARG A 90 7.74 30.87 13.62
N ARG A 91 7.70 31.38 12.38
CA ARG A 91 6.57 31.14 11.48
C ARG A 91 6.61 29.67 11.04
N VAL A 92 5.43 29.10 10.84
CA VAL A 92 5.29 27.69 10.48
C VAL A 92 4.47 27.58 9.21
N TYR A 93 4.98 26.82 8.25
CA TYR A 93 4.36 26.55 6.96
C TYR A 93 4.02 25.07 6.88
N ASP A 94 2.74 24.76 6.67
CA ASP A 94 2.24 23.40 6.52
C ASP A 94 2.02 23.09 5.05
N ALA A 95 2.90 22.31 4.42
CA ALA A 95 2.83 22.02 2.99
C ALA A 95 2.40 20.57 2.73
N VAL A 96 1.32 20.39 1.96
CA VAL A 96 0.77 19.07 1.63
C VAL A 96 0.41 18.92 0.15
N LEU A 97 0.60 17.71 -0.36
CA LEU A 97 0.00 17.25 -1.62
C LEU A 97 -1.38 16.65 -1.34
N PHE A 98 -2.41 17.10 -2.04
CA PHE A 98 -3.79 16.71 -1.77
C PHE A 98 -4.43 15.84 -2.86
N SER A 99 -5.11 14.76 -2.43
CA SER A 99 -5.89 13.88 -3.29
C SER A 99 -7.38 13.91 -2.98
N ASN A 100 -7.82 13.18 -1.95
CA ASN A 100 -9.25 13.00 -1.62
C ASN A 100 -9.53 12.87 -0.11
N GLU A 101 -8.54 13.10 0.74
CA GLU A 101 -8.58 12.97 2.19
C GLU A 101 -9.25 14.18 2.92
N LEU A 102 -10.48 14.57 2.54
CA LEU A 102 -11.13 15.78 3.09
C LEU A 102 -11.31 15.76 4.62
N ASP A 103 -11.80 14.64 5.19
CA ASP A 103 -12.03 14.50 6.63
C ASP A 103 -10.72 14.64 7.42
N ILE A 104 -9.66 13.97 6.96
CA ILE A 104 -8.34 13.98 7.59
C ILE A 104 -7.65 15.34 7.43
N LEU A 105 -7.80 16.00 6.28
CA LEU A 105 -7.33 17.38 6.08
C LEU A 105 -7.99 18.33 7.09
N THR A 106 -9.29 18.16 7.32
CA THR A 106 -10.04 18.98 8.28
C THR A 106 -9.51 18.77 9.70
N VAL A 107 -9.34 17.53 10.15
CA VAL A 107 -8.77 17.20 11.46
C VAL A 107 -7.37 17.78 11.60
N ARG A 108 -6.50 17.59 10.60
CA ARG A 108 -5.13 18.12 10.55
C ARG A 108 -5.12 19.65 10.75
N TRP A 109 -5.86 20.36 9.91
CA TRP A 109 -5.82 21.82 9.91
C TRP A 109 -6.47 22.42 11.14
N LYS A 110 -7.51 21.80 11.71
CA LYS A 110 -8.10 22.24 12.97
C LYS A 110 -7.15 22.06 14.15
N GLU A 111 -6.42 20.95 14.20
CA GLU A 111 -5.38 20.70 15.22
C GLU A 111 -4.21 21.70 15.10
N LEU A 112 -3.78 22.01 13.87
CA LEU A 112 -2.61 22.85 13.61
C LEU A 112 -2.91 24.36 13.51
N TYR A 113 -4.18 24.76 13.36
CA TYR A 113 -4.62 26.14 13.11
C TYR A 113 -3.98 27.20 14.02
N PRO A 114 -3.82 26.98 15.35
CA PRO A 114 -3.25 27.99 16.23
C PRO A 114 -1.74 28.20 16.05
N TYR A 115 -1.04 27.26 15.39
CA TYR A 115 0.43 27.21 15.36
C TYR A 115 1.00 27.44 13.96
N VAL A 116 0.16 27.30 12.92
CA VAL A 116 0.55 27.48 11.53
C VAL A 116 0.29 28.90 11.06
N THR A 117 1.32 29.49 10.45
CA THR A 117 1.28 30.80 9.82
C THR A 117 0.61 30.71 8.45
N GLN A 118 1.00 29.73 7.63
CA GLN A 118 0.42 29.52 6.30
C GLN A 118 0.25 28.03 5.99
N PHE A 119 -0.95 27.67 5.54
CA PHE A 119 -1.27 26.37 4.96
C PHE A 119 -1.03 26.43 3.46
N ILE A 120 -0.27 25.47 2.93
CA ILE A 120 0.07 25.35 1.53
C ILE A 120 -0.50 24.03 1.02
N LEU A 121 -1.44 24.11 0.08
CA LEU A 121 -2.09 22.93 -0.48
C LEU A 121 -1.93 22.93 -2.00
N LEU A 122 -1.28 21.90 -2.52
CA LEU A 122 -1.22 21.65 -3.95
C LEU A 122 -2.19 20.51 -4.31
N GLU A 123 -3.06 20.78 -5.27
CA GLU A 123 -3.99 19.78 -5.81
C GLU A 123 -3.76 19.58 -7.31
N SER A 124 -3.72 18.32 -7.75
CA SER A 124 -3.66 17.97 -9.16
C SER A 124 -5.00 17.41 -9.67
N ASN A 125 -5.30 17.64 -10.95
CA ASN A 125 -6.41 16.98 -11.65
C ASN A 125 -6.05 15.59 -12.19
N SER A 126 -4.89 15.03 -11.82
CA SER A 126 -4.54 13.63 -12.10
C SER A 126 -4.21 12.82 -10.84
N THR A 127 -4.49 11.53 -10.91
CA THR A 127 -3.93 10.52 -10.01
C THR A 127 -2.44 10.30 -10.32
N PHE A 128 -1.69 9.66 -9.40
CA PHE A 128 -0.31 9.26 -9.69
C PHE A 128 -0.22 8.18 -10.78
N THR A 129 -1.31 7.45 -11.02
CA THR A 129 -1.44 6.50 -12.12
C THR A 129 -1.76 7.16 -13.49
N GLY A 130 -1.80 8.49 -13.55
CA GLY A 130 -2.06 9.25 -14.78
C GLY A 130 -3.51 9.24 -15.25
N SER A 131 -4.46 8.92 -14.36
CA SER A 131 -5.90 9.01 -14.64
C SER A 131 -6.44 10.38 -14.19
N GLU A 132 -7.46 10.87 -14.88
CA GLU A 132 -8.13 12.11 -14.48
C GLU A 132 -8.84 11.94 -13.13
N LYS A 133 -8.71 12.95 -12.26
CA LYS A 133 -9.45 13.05 -11.00
C LYS A 133 -10.07 14.42 -10.86
N LEU A 134 -11.23 14.45 -10.19
CA LEU A 134 -11.84 15.69 -9.76
C LEU A 134 -10.91 16.42 -8.77
N LEU A 135 -11.03 17.75 -8.76
CA LEU A 135 -10.41 18.60 -7.75
C LEU A 135 -11.30 18.59 -6.50
N TYR A 136 -11.07 17.61 -5.62
CA TYR A 136 -11.84 17.40 -4.40
C TYR A 136 -11.76 18.60 -3.45
N PHE A 137 -10.61 19.23 -3.29
CA PHE A 137 -10.47 20.40 -2.43
C PHE A 137 -11.15 21.61 -3.06
N ALA A 138 -10.89 21.90 -4.34
CA ALA A 138 -11.55 23.00 -5.04
C ALA A 138 -13.09 22.91 -4.94
N ASN A 139 -13.64 21.71 -5.14
CA ASN A 139 -15.09 21.47 -5.09
C ASN A 139 -15.70 21.59 -3.69
N HIS A 140 -14.89 21.54 -2.62
CA HIS A 140 -15.35 21.64 -1.22
C HIS A 140 -14.70 22.80 -0.48
N ARG A 141 -14.08 23.74 -1.19
CA ARG A 141 -13.33 24.86 -0.62
C ARG A 141 -14.16 25.72 0.33
N ASP A 142 -15.46 25.82 0.10
CA ASP A 142 -16.40 26.50 0.99
C ASP A 142 -16.40 25.96 2.44
N GLN A 143 -16.05 24.69 2.65
CA GLN A 143 -15.95 24.07 3.98
C GLN A 143 -14.70 24.52 4.74
N PHE A 144 -13.73 25.10 4.03
CA PHE A 144 -12.41 25.50 4.55
C PHE A 144 -12.27 27.02 4.68
N LYS A 145 -13.38 27.77 4.73
CA LYS A 145 -13.39 29.24 4.92
C LYS A 145 -12.55 29.72 6.11
N PHE A 146 -12.41 28.90 7.15
CA PHE A 146 -11.64 29.23 8.34
C PHE A 146 -10.12 29.36 8.08
N VAL A 147 -9.57 28.67 7.06
CA VAL A 147 -8.15 28.76 6.68
C VAL A 147 -7.88 29.72 5.54
N GLU A 148 -8.89 30.21 4.82
CA GLU A 148 -8.72 31.09 3.64
C GLU A 148 -7.76 32.26 3.86
N PRO A 149 -7.78 32.99 4.99
CA PRO A 149 -6.83 34.08 5.22
C PRO A 149 -5.36 33.64 5.30
N ARG A 150 -5.12 32.34 5.54
CA ARG A 150 -3.81 31.71 5.71
C ARG A 150 -3.58 30.57 4.72
N LEU A 151 -4.26 30.58 3.57
CA LEU A 151 -4.20 29.50 2.59
C LEU A 151 -3.48 29.97 1.31
N THR A 152 -2.40 29.28 0.97
CA THR A 152 -1.80 29.33 -0.36
C THR A 152 -2.18 28.05 -1.12
N TYR A 153 -3.20 28.16 -1.97
CA TYR A 153 -3.70 27.06 -2.78
C TYR A 153 -3.13 27.09 -4.20
N GLY A 154 -2.63 25.94 -4.68
CA GLY A 154 -2.14 25.78 -6.05
C GLY A 154 -2.81 24.60 -6.76
N MET A 155 -3.09 24.79 -8.05
CA MET A 155 -3.61 23.75 -8.93
C MET A 155 -2.62 23.44 -10.04
N ILE A 156 -2.42 22.16 -10.36
CA ILE A 156 -1.58 21.74 -11.48
C ILE A 156 -2.22 20.65 -12.33
N GLY A 157 -1.98 20.72 -13.64
CA GLY A 157 -2.33 19.66 -14.57
C GLY A 157 -1.41 18.45 -14.41
N GLY A 158 -1.96 17.23 -14.45
CA GLY A 158 -1.15 16.02 -14.53
C GLY A 158 -0.41 15.86 -15.87
N ARG A 159 0.58 14.97 -15.94
CA ARG A 159 1.18 14.59 -17.23
C ARG A 159 0.31 13.57 -17.98
N PHE A 160 -0.64 12.93 -17.29
CA PHE A 160 -1.62 11.96 -17.83
C PHE A 160 -0.97 10.77 -18.56
N ARG A 161 0.22 10.34 -18.10
CA ARG A 161 0.95 9.22 -18.70
C ARG A 161 0.57 7.91 -18.03
N LYS A 162 -0.32 7.14 -18.69
CA LYS A 162 -0.73 5.81 -18.22
C LYS A 162 0.37 4.77 -18.45
N GLY A 163 0.53 3.86 -17.50
CA GLY A 163 1.50 2.76 -17.58
C GLY A 163 2.94 3.13 -17.23
N GLU A 164 3.22 4.40 -16.93
CA GLU A 164 4.49 4.82 -16.34
C GLU A 164 4.55 4.49 -14.85
N ASN A 165 5.76 4.57 -14.30
CA ASN A 165 5.98 4.48 -12.86
C ASN A 165 5.25 5.65 -12.15
N PRO A 166 4.28 5.38 -11.26
CA PRO A 166 3.50 6.43 -10.58
C PRO A 166 4.34 7.45 -9.80
N PHE A 167 5.50 7.03 -9.28
CA PHE A 167 6.43 7.90 -8.56
C PHE A 167 6.94 9.07 -9.41
N ILE A 168 6.88 8.99 -10.74
CA ILE A 168 7.27 10.10 -11.63
C ILE A 168 6.21 11.21 -11.59
N GLU A 169 4.92 10.86 -11.61
CA GLU A 169 3.85 11.87 -11.42
C GLU A 169 3.93 12.48 -10.03
N GLU A 170 4.14 11.67 -9.00
CA GLU A 170 4.32 12.17 -7.64
C GLU A 170 5.49 13.16 -7.53
N ALA A 171 6.66 12.81 -8.09
CA ALA A 171 7.83 13.70 -8.10
C ALA A 171 7.55 15.02 -8.85
N TYR A 172 6.85 14.96 -9.98
CA TYR A 172 6.42 16.15 -10.72
C TYR A 172 5.56 17.07 -9.85
N GLN A 173 4.58 16.52 -9.12
CA GLN A 173 3.75 17.31 -8.21
C GLN A 173 4.56 17.88 -7.03
N ARG A 174 5.51 17.13 -6.46
CA ARG A 174 6.40 17.62 -5.39
C ARG A 174 7.27 18.80 -5.84
N VAL A 175 7.76 18.79 -7.09
CA VAL A 175 8.48 19.94 -7.67
C VAL A 175 7.61 21.18 -7.80
N ALA A 176 6.32 21.03 -8.15
CA ALA A 176 5.39 22.14 -8.20
C ALA A 176 5.05 22.69 -6.80
N LEU A 177 4.91 21.82 -5.80
CA LEU A 177 4.70 22.22 -4.40
C LEU A 177 5.86 23.08 -3.90
N ASP A 178 7.08 22.74 -4.30
CA ASP A 178 8.32 23.49 -4.03
C ASP A 178 8.25 24.96 -4.48
N GLN A 179 7.58 25.23 -5.60
CA GLN A 179 7.36 26.60 -6.08
C GLN A 179 6.24 27.28 -5.31
N LEU A 180 5.16 26.56 -5.01
CA LEU A 180 4.03 27.09 -4.24
C LEU A 180 4.45 27.51 -2.83
N ILE A 181 5.39 26.77 -2.21
CA ILE A 181 6.01 27.13 -0.93
C ILE A 181 6.70 28.49 -0.99
N LYS A 182 7.41 28.80 -2.08
CA LYS A 182 8.06 30.11 -2.26
C LYS A 182 7.04 31.22 -2.47
N VAL A 183 5.99 30.95 -3.26
CA VAL A 183 4.87 31.89 -3.47
C VAL A 183 4.16 32.22 -2.15
N ALA A 184 4.12 31.26 -1.22
CA ALA A 184 3.54 31.46 0.11
C ALA A 184 4.35 32.43 1.00
N GLY A 185 5.55 32.85 0.59
CA GLY A 185 6.35 33.85 1.31
C GLY A 185 7.23 33.28 2.43
N ILE A 186 7.56 31.98 2.37
CA ILE A 186 8.51 31.37 3.31
C ILE A 186 9.90 32.02 3.20
N SER A 187 10.56 32.21 4.33
CA SER A 187 11.91 32.78 4.42
C SER A 187 12.83 31.92 5.27
N ASP A 188 14.12 32.28 5.29
CA ASP A 188 15.12 31.61 6.11
C ASP A 188 14.72 31.59 7.60
N ASP A 189 15.06 30.50 8.28
CA ASP A 189 14.74 30.19 9.69
C ASP A 189 13.25 29.92 9.99
N ASP A 190 12.33 30.06 9.03
CA ASP A 190 10.95 29.56 9.19
C ASP A 190 10.92 28.03 9.29
N LEU A 191 9.86 27.47 9.88
CA LEU A 191 9.64 26.03 9.91
C LEU A 191 8.75 25.60 8.73
N LEU A 192 9.22 24.62 7.96
CA LEU A 192 8.45 23.97 6.91
C LEU A 192 8.14 22.53 7.32
N ILE A 193 6.86 22.24 7.49
CA ILE A 193 6.35 20.88 7.70
C ILE A 193 6.24 20.22 6.32
N MET A 194 6.91 19.09 6.15
CA MET A 194 6.83 18.25 4.95
C MET A 194 6.22 16.92 5.35
N SER A 195 4.99 16.65 4.91
CA SER A 195 4.28 15.41 5.24
C SER A 195 3.14 15.17 4.26
N ASP A 196 2.64 13.94 4.22
CA ASP A 196 1.37 13.67 3.54
C ASP A 196 0.19 14.14 4.41
N VAL A 197 -1.01 14.24 3.82
CA VAL A 197 -2.21 14.73 4.53
C VAL A 197 -2.55 13.84 5.73
N ASP A 198 -2.33 12.53 5.60
CA ASP A 198 -2.60 11.55 6.64
C ASP A 198 -1.56 11.48 7.76
N GLU A 199 -0.49 12.26 7.69
CA GLU A 199 0.59 12.33 8.68
C GLU A 199 0.48 13.63 9.50
N ILE A 200 -0.38 13.65 10.52
CA ILE A 200 -0.74 14.81 11.34
C ILE A 200 0.26 15.01 12.48
N PRO A 201 1.12 16.04 12.46
CA PRO A 201 1.92 16.41 13.63
C PRO A 201 1.02 16.88 14.77
N SER A 202 1.40 16.58 16.01
CA SER A 202 0.64 17.04 17.18
C SER A 202 0.82 18.54 17.41
N ARG A 203 -0.21 19.20 17.94
CA ARG A 203 -0.15 20.63 18.31
C ARG A 203 1.04 20.98 19.19
N HIS A 204 1.35 20.11 20.16
CA HIS A 204 2.40 20.36 21.13
C HIS A 204 3.79 20.20 20.53
N THR A 205 3.97 19.28 19.57
CA THR A 205 5.20 19.16 18.78
C THR A 205 5.49 20.46 18.04
N ILE A 206 4.53 20.95 17.26
CA ILE A 206 4.74 22.17 16.46
C ILE A 206 4.93 23.39 17.37
N ASN A 207 4.21 23.45 18.48
CA ASN A 207 4.40 24.52 19.46
C ASN A 207 5.78 24.48 20.11
N LEU A 208 6.32 23.30 20.43
CA LEU A 208 7.68 23.14 20.94
C LEU A 208 8.71 23.65 19.92
N LEU A 209 8.65 23.13 18.68
CA LEU A 209 9.64 23.43 17.65
C LEU A 209 9.68 24.91 17.26
N ARG A 210 8.53 25.60 17.21
CA ARG A 210 8.52 27.03 16.87
C ARG A 210 9.12 27.91 17.97
N TRP A 211 9.07 27.49 19.23
CA TRP A 211 9.57 28.26 20.37
C TRP A 211 10.99 27.91 20.78
N CYS A 212 11.50 26.73 20.41
CA CYS A 212 12.86 26.32 20.72
C CYS A 212 13.83 26.64 19.59
N ASP A 213 14.99 27.18 19.93
CA ASP A 213 16.13 27.38 19.04
C ASP A 213 17.14 26.24 19.15
N ASP A 214 18.14 26.23 18.27
CA ASP A 214 19.18 25.18 18.22
C ASP A 214 18.60 23.76 17.96
N ILE A 215 17.36 23.68 17.45
CA ILE A 215 16.80 22.44 16.92
C ILE A 215 17.55 22.00 15.65
N PRO A 216 17.60 20.68 15.33
CA PRO A 216 18.21 20.19 14.11
C PRO A 216 17.69 20.90 12.84
N GLN A 217 18.55 21.02 11.83
CA GLN A 217 18.18 21.66 10.56
C GLN A 217 17.02 20.92 9.87
N ILE A 218 17.04 19.59 9.96
CA ILE A 218 16.01 18.68 9.48
C ILE A 218 15.72 17.73 10.63
N LEU A 219 14.46 17.67 11.05
CA LEU A 219 14.03 16.82 12.14
C LEU A 219 12.88 15.94 11.65
N HIS A 220 13.10 14.63 11.60
CA HIS A 220 12.01 13.70 11.32
C HIS A 220 11.05 13.63 12.52
N LEU A 221 9.78 13.35 12.26
CA LEU A 221 8.74 13.21 13.26
C LEU A 221 8.34 11.74 13.35
N ARG A 222 8.46 11.15 14.54
CA ARG A 222 7.95 9.80 14.80
C ARG A 222 6.47 9.84 15.11
N LEU A 223 5.64 9.35 14.20
CA LEU A 223 4.20 9.33 14.34
C LEU A 223 3.70 7.93 14.73
N LYS A 224 2.63 7.89 15.53
CA LYS A 224 1.87 6.66 15.79
C LYS A 224 1.17 6.24 14.50
N ASN A 225 1.43 5.03 14.02
CA ASN A 225 1.00 4.54 12.72
C ASN A 225 -0.31 3.77 12.84
N TYR A 226 -1.39 4.35 12.32
CA TYR A 226 -2.74 3.81 12.30
C TYR A 226 -3.17 3.45 10.89
N LEU A 227 -4.07 2.49 10.80
CA LEU A 227 -4.65 2.04 9.55
C LEU A 227 -6.19 2.04 9.64
N TYR A 228 -6.87 2.55 8.62
CA TYR A 228 -8.34 2.62 8.50
C TYR A 228 -9.07 3.54 9.48
N SER A 229 -8.62 3.65 10.73
CA SER A 229 -9.12 4.56 11.79
C SER A 229 -8.11 4.59 12.95
N PHE A 230 -8.34 5.43 13.96
CA PHE A 230 -7.53 5.46 15.19
C PHE A 230 -7.76 4.25 16.12
N GLU A 231 -8.54 3.27 15.68
CA GLU A 231 -8.72 1.97 16.33
C GLU A 231 -7.55 1.01 16.04
N PHE A 232 -6.98 1.01 14.84
CA PHE A 232 -6.01 0.00 14.43
C PHE A 232 -4.59 0.57 14.44
N LEU A 233 -3.97 0.58 15.62
CA LEU A 233 -2.56 0.96 15.79
C LEU A 233 -1.66 -0.17 15.29
N VAL A 234 -0.93 0.09 14.21
CA VAL A 234 0.04 -0.85 13.60
C VAL A 234 1.33 -0.88 14.40
N ASP A 235 1.94 0.29 14.61
CA ASP A 235 3.19 0.49 15.36
C ASP A 235 3.41 1.99 15.64
N ASN A 236 4.56 2.34 16.21
CA ASN A 236 4.97 3.71 16.49
C ASN A 236 6.14 4.15 15.59
N ASN A 237 6.24 3.61 14.37
CA ASN A 237 7.44 3.72 13.54
C ASN A 237 7.21 4.50 12.23
N SER A 238 6.12 5.27 12.09
CA SER A 238 6.01 6.17 10.94
C SER A 238 6.97 7.35 11.11
N TRP A 239 7.81 7.62 10.10
CA TRP A 239 8.96 8.54 10.22
C TRP A 239 9.14 9.51 9.05
N ARG A 240 8.35 9.39 7.97
CA ARG A 240 8.59 10.15 6.73
C ARG A 240 8.30 11.64 6.88
N ALA A 241 7.33 12.01 7.72
CA ALA A 241 7.06 13.38 8.06
C ALA A 241 8.28 14.05 8.70
N SER A 242 8.57 15.28 8.32
CA SER A 242 9.69 16.05 8.86
C SER A 242 9.36 17.54 9.00
N VAL A 243 10.12 18.20 9.87
CA VAL A 243 10.15 19.67 9.98
C VAL A 243 11.54 20.14 9.60
N HIS A 244 11.57 21.08 8.67
CA HIS A 244 12.80 21.70 8.18
C HIS A 244 12.86 23.13 8.67
N ARG A 245 13.99 23.52 9.23
CA ARG A 245 14.35 24.94 9.24
C ARG A 245 14.60 25.33 7.78
N TYR A 246 13.83 26.27 7.27
CA TYR A 246 13.91 26.62 5.85
C TYR A 246 15.20 27.38 5.57
N GLN A 247 15.86 27.02 4.46
CA GLN A 247 17.04 27.69 3.93
C GLN A 247 16.86 27.87 2.43
N THR A 248 16.85 29.14 2.02
CA THR A 248 16.69 29.55 0.64
C THR A 248 17.76 28.91 -0.25
N GLY A 249 17.32 28.30 -1.35
CA GLY A 249 18.20 27.62 -2.30
C GLY A 249 18.66 26.22 -1.87
N LYS A 250 18.50 25.82 -0.60
CA LYS A 250 18.91 24.51 -0.09
C LYS A 250 17.73 23.59 0.22
N THR A 251 16.72 24.09 0.92
CA THR A 251 15.55 23.29 1.32
C THR A 251 14.69 22.98 0.10
N ARG A 252 14.35 21.69 -0.05
CA ARG A 252 13.50 21.15 -1.13
C ARG A 252 12.49 20.20 -0.51
N TYR A 253 11.24 20.30 -0.96
CA TYR A 253 10.16 19.44 -0.51
C TYR A 253 10.45 17.99 -0.87
N ALA A 254 10.43 17.13 0.13
CA ALA A 254 10.71 15.72 0.00
C ALA A 254 9.92 14.92 1.04
N HIS A 255 9.68 13.65 0.74
CA HIS A 255 8.97 12.71 1.62
C HIS A 255 9.74 11.39 1.71
N TYR A 256 11.01 11.50 2.08
CA TYR A 256 11.93 10.39 2.33
C TYR A 256 12.96 10.84 3.37
N ARG A 257 13.86 9.93 3.80
CA ARG A 257 14.82 10.24 4.87
C ARG A 257 15.84 11.27 4.37
N GLN A 258 15.91 12.42 5.03
CA GLN A 258 16.86 13.49 4.70
C GLN A 258 17.85 13.81 5.83
N ALA A 259 17.59 13.30 7.05
CA ALA A 259 18.49 13.38 8.17
C ALA A 259 18.36 12.16 9.08
N ASP A 260 19.22 12.08 10.09
CA ASP A 260 19.29 10.96 11.02
C ASP A 260 18.61 11.25 12.37
N ASP A 261 18.19 12.48 12.64
CA ASP A 261 17.54 12.86 13.90
C ASP A 261 16.01 12.74 13.79
N ILE A 262 15.38 12.16 14.82
CA ILE A 262 13.93 11.98 14.89
C ILE A 262 13.39 12.34 16.28
N LEU A 263 12.30 13.10 16.32
CA LEU A 263 11.58 13.41 17.57
C LEU A 263 10.53 12.34 17.85
N ALA A 264 10.56 11.75 19.05
CA ALA A 264 9.62 10.73 19.48
C ALA A 264 8.17 11.26 19.68
N ASP A 265 7.16 10.38 19.54
CA ASP A 265 5.74 10.67 19.80
C ASP A 265 5.26 12.05 19.30
N ALA A 266 5.52 12.33 18.03
CA ALA A 266 5.36 13.64 17.42
C ALA A 266 4.01 13.85 16.72
N GLY A 267 3.09 12.87 16.80
CA GLY A 267 1.77 12.94 16.18
C GLY A 267 1.26 11.59 15.69
N TRP A 268 0.45 11.60 14.64
CA TRP A 268 -0.29 10.43 14.15
C TRP A 268 -0.20 10.31 12.64
N HIS A 269 -0.05 9.09 12.13
CA HIS A 269 -0.18 8.75 10.73
C HIS A 269 -1.40 7.85 10.57
N CYS A 270 -2.46 8.27 9.87
CA CYS A 270 -3.70 7.51 9.73
C CYS A 270 -3.93 7.11 8.27
N SER A 271 -3.28 6.04 7.82
CA SER A 271 -3.40 5.61 6.43
C SER A 271 -4.77 4.99 6.14
N PHE A 272 -5.32 5.27 4.95
CA PHE A 272 -6.65 4.80 4.53
C PHE A 272 -7.79 5.17 5.51
N CYS A 273 -7.69 6.29 6.21
CA CYS A 273 -8.72 6.72 7.17
C CYS A 273 -9.85 7.52 6.50
N PHE A 274 -10.72 6.80 5.76
CA PHE A 274 -11.83 7.40 5.01
C PHE A 274 -13.20 7.06 5.57
N ARG A 275 -14.18 7.93 5.26
CA ARG A 275 -15.58 7.80 5.66
C ARG A 275 -16.34 6.77 4.82
N ARG A 276 -16.04 6.68 3.52
CA ARG A 276 -16.77 5.84 2.56
C ARG A 276 -15.88 4.83 1.87
N ILE A 277 -16.43 3.64 1.60
CA ILE A 277 -15.72 2.56 0.89
C ILE A 277 -15.24 2.99 -0.51
N SER A 278 -15.97 3.87 -1.18
CA SER A 278 -15.58 4.41 -2.49
C SER A 278 -14.23 5.14 -2.45
N GLU A 279 -13.90 5.80 -1.34
CA GLU A 279 -12.65 6.55 -1.15
C GLU A 279 -11.46 5.61 -0.96
N PHE A 280 -11.66 4.51 -0.23
CA PHE A 280 -10.65 3.43 -0.15
C PHE A 280 -10.35 2.88 -1.55
N ILE A 281 -11.40 2.49 -2.29
CA ILE A 281 -11.27 1.94 -3.64
C ILE A 281 -10.61 2.96 -4.58
N PHE A 282 -10.92 4.25 -4.44
CA PHE A 282 -10.28 5.32 -5.19
C PHE A 282 -8.78 5.40 -4.88
N LYS A 283 -8.38 5.52 -3.60
CA LYS A 283 -6.95 5.57 -3.20
C LYS A 283 -6.19 4.34 -3.68
N MET A 284 -6.76 3.14 -3.52
CA MET A 284 -6.16 1.87 -3.99
C MET A 284 -5.84 1.87 -5.49
N LYS A 285 -6.60 2.59 -6.32
CA LYS A 285 -6.38 2.72 -7.77
C LYS A 285 -5.51 3.91 -8.17
N ALA A 286 -5.40 4.91 -7.31
CA ALA A 286 -4.88 6.23 -7.66
C ALA A 286 -3.45 6.48 -7.18
N TYR A 287 -3.06 5.92 -6.04
CA TYR A 287 -1.78 6.22 -5.39
C TYR A 287 -0.59 5.43 -5.94
N SER A 288 0.62 5.76 -5.49
CA SER A 288 1.87 5.28 -6.09
C SER A 288 2.08 3.76 -5.98
N HIS A 289 1.43 3.10 -5.02
CA HIS A 289 1.48 1.65 -4.85
C HIS A 289 0.22 0.93 -5.39
N TYR A 290 -0.37 1.43 -6.47
CA TYR A 290 -1.52 0.80 -7.13
C TYR A 290 -1.23 -0.65 -7.58
N ASP A 291 0.04 -1.00 -7.79
CA ASP A 291 0.53 -2.33 -8.17
C ASP A 291 0.14 -3.44 -7.17
N ARG A 292 -0.20 -3.06 -5.93
CA ARG A 292 -0.75 -3.96 -4.91
C ARG A 292 -2.15 -4.49 -5.28
N VAL A 293 -2.90 -3.80 -6.15
CA VAL A 293 -4.20 -4.25 -6.65
C VAL A 293 -4.03 -5.28 -7.78
N ARG A 294 -3.73 -6.52 -7.38
CA ARG A 294 -3.46 -7.61 -8.34
C ARG A 294 -4.70 -8.30 -8.90
N PHE A 295 -5.78 -8.29 -8.12
CA PHE A 295 -7.03 -8.96 -8.48
C PHE A 295 -8.20 -7.98 -8.34
N LYS A 296 -9.13 -7.99 -9.31
CA LYS A 296 -10.33 -7.16 -9.27
C LYS A 296 -11.16 -7.35 -7.98
N ARG A 297 -11.10 -8.55 -7.39
CA ARG A 297 -11.78 -8.86 -6.11
C ARG A 297 -11.32 -8.00 -4.93
N PHE A 298 -10.12 -7.43 -4.97
CA PHE A 298 -9.63 -6.53 -3.92
C PHE A 298 -10.41 -5.21 -3.87
N LEU A 299 -11.06 -4.85 -4.98
CA LEU A 299 -11.86 -3.64 -5.11
C LEU A 299 -13.35 -3.91 -4.85
N ASN A 300 -13.73 -5.11 -4.41
CA ASN A 300 -15.12 -5.41 -4.05
C ASN A 300 -15.48 -4.67 -2.73
N PRO A 301 -16.52 -3.82 -2.70
CA PRO A 301 -16.85 -3.00 -1.55
C PRO A 301 -17.11 -3.79 -0.25
N GLU A 302 -17.84 -4.90 -0.33
CA GLU A 302 -18.17 -5.74 0.83
C GLU A 302 -16.90 -6.38 1.41
N ARG A 303 -16.00 -6.86 0.54
CA ARG A 303 -14.70 -7.38 0.98
C ARG A 303 -13.87 -6.30 1.66
N VAL A 304 -13.81 -5.09 1.08
CA VAL A 304 -13.07 -3.96 1.65
C VAL A 304 -13.63 -3.60 3.04
N GLN A 305 -14.95 -3.47 3.17
CA GLN A 305 -15.60 -3.20 4.46
C GLN A 305 -15.27 -4.27 5.50
N ARG A 306 -15.35 -5.55 5.13
CA ARG A 306 -15.01 -6.66 6.03
C ARG A 306 -13.55 -6.60 6.47
N LYS A 307 -12.61 -6.41 5.54
CA LYS A 307 -11.17 -6.33 5.85
C LYS A 307 -10.84 -5.16 6.79
N ILE A 308 -11.48 -4.01 6.58
CA ILE A 308 -11.35 -2.85 7.47
C ILE A 308 -11.80 -3.22 8.89
N CYS A 309 -13.00 -3.80 9.04
CA CYS A 309 -13.53 -4.19 10.34
C CYS A 309 -12.74 -5.30 11.04
N GLU A 310 -12.12 -6.20 10.28
CA GLU A 310 -11.24 -7.23 10.82
C GLU A 310 -9.87 -6.69 11.23
N GLY A 311 -9.48 -5.47 10.80
CA GLY A 311 -8.11 -4.98 10.93
C GLY A 311 -7.12 -5.69 9.99
N ALA A 312 -7.61 -6.35 8.94
CA ALA A 312 -6.82 -7.19 8.05
C ALA A 312 -6.34 -6.44 6.80
N ASP A 313 -5.19 -6.85 6.25
CA ASP A 313 -4.60 -6.20 5.07
C ASP A 313 -5.54 -6.24 3.83
N LEU A 314 -5.76 -5.06 3.22
CA LEU A 314 -6.62 -4.89 2.06
C LEU A 314 -6.16 -5.69 0.84
N PHE A 315 -4.85 -5.92 0.71
CA PHE A 315 -4.19 -6.51 -0.45
C PHE A 315 -3.80 -7.99 -0.24
N ASP A 316 -4.14 -8.57 0.92
CA ASP A 316 -3.72 -9.90 1.38
C ASP A 316 -2.19 -10.10 1.36
N MET A 317 -1.42 -9.05 1.64
CA MET A 317 0.04 -9.07 1.70
C MET A 317 0.56 -9.53 3.08
N LEU A 318 1.84 -9.93 3.11
CA LEU A 318 2.58 -10.12 4.35
C LEU A 318 3.18 -8.78 4.81
N PRO A 319 3.46 -8.61 6.11
CA PRO A 319 4.15 -7.44 6.63
C PRO A 319 5.50 -7.20 5.93
N GLU A 320 5.77 -5.94 5.62
CA GLU A 320 6.97 -5.49 4.90
C GLU A 320 8.12 -5.18 5.87
N GLU A 321 8.64 -6.20 6.56
CA GLU A 321 9.64 -6.04 7.64
C GLU A 321 11.02 -6.62 7.28
N TYR A 322 12.05 -6.23 8.04
CA TYR A 322 13.44 -6.62 7.80
C TYR A 322 13.92 -7.79 8.68
N THR A 323 13.12 -8.21 9.66
CA THR A 323 13.43 -9.37 10.51
C THR A 323 12.28 -10.36 10.55
N PHE A 324 12.57 -11.66 10.61
CA PHE A 324 11.53 -12.69 10.77
C PHE A 324 10.69 -12.49 12.03
N LYS A 325 11.31 -11.97 13.12
CA LYS A 325 10.61 -11.66 14.36
C LYS A 325 9.52 -10.61 14.15
N GLU A 326 9.81 -9.53 13.43
CA GLU A 326 8.84 -8.48 13.12
C GLU A 326 7.78 -8.96 12.14
N ILE A 327 8.17 -9.72 11.10
CA ILE A 327 7.20 -10.32 10.15
C ILE A 327 6.18 -11.18 10.91
N ILE A 328 6.65 -12.07 11.78
CA ILE A 328 5.79 -12.96 12.58
C ILE A 328 4.97 -12.14 13.59
N GLY A 329 5.59 -11.16 14.25
CA GLY A 329 4.93 -10.32 15.26
C GLY A 329 3.80 -9.44 14.69
N LYS A 330 3.91 -9.06 13.41
CA LYS A 330 2.90 -8.26 12.70
C LYS A 330 1.99 -9.10 11.79
N MET A 331 2.11 -10.43 11.83
CA MET A 331 1.30 -11.30 10.99
C MET A 331 -0.13 -11.38 11.51
N GLY A 332 -1.09 -11.35 10.59
CA GLY A 332 -2.51 -11.39 10.90
C GLY A 332 -3.14 -10.00 11.00
N PRO A 333 -4.38 -9.92 11.52
CA PRO A 333 -5.08 -8.66 11.65
C PRO A 333 -4.52 -7.78 12.78
N ILE A 334 -4.54 -6.47 12.57
CA ILE A 334 -4.13 -5.46 13.55
C ILE A 334 -5.10 -5.52 14.73
N PRO A 335 -4.62 -5.58 15.98
CA PRO A 335 -5.49 -5.63 17.14
C PRO A 335 -6.29 -4.33 17.29
N HIS A 336 -7.53 -4.46 17.74
CA HIS A 336 -8.39 -3.33 18.07
C HIS A 336 -7.85 -2.60 19.31
N SER A 337 -7.60 -1.30 19.19
CA SER A 337 -7.36 -0.39 20.31
C SER A 337 -8.69 0.07 20.90
N TYR A 338 -8.75 0.13 22.22
CA TYR A 338 -9.90 0.67 22.97
C TYR A 338 -9.62 2.06 23.54
N SER A 339 -8.50 2.68 23.14
CA SER A 339 -8.06 3.97 23.64
C SER A 339 -8.16 5.05 22.57
N ALA A 340 -8.84 6.14 22.92
CA ALA A 340 -8.83 7.40 22.19
C ALA A 340 -7.99 8.48 22.92
N VAL A 341 -7.17 8.07 23.90
CA VAL A 341 -6.33 8.99 24.67
C VAL A 341 -5.21 9.52 23.78
N HIS A 342 -4.93 10.82 23.89
CA HIS A 342 -3.95 11.51 23.05
C HIS A 342 -4.26 11.42 21.55
N LEU A 343 -5.53 11.45 21.14
CA LEU A 343 -5.92 11.73 19.76
C LEU A 343 -6.11 13.25 19.55
N PRO A 344 -6.19 13.74 18.30
CA PRO A 344 -6.43 15.16 18.02
C PRO A 344 -7.65 15.69 18.76
N SER A 345 -7.52 16.87 19.36
CA SER A 345 -8.59 17.46 20.19
C SER A 345 -9.89 17.69 19.41
N TYR A 346 -9.77 18.27 18.21
CA TYR A 346 -10.89 18.51 17.32
C TYR A 346 -11.66 17.22 16.96
N LEU A 347 -10.95 16.09 16.83
CA LEU A 347 -11.58 14.81 16.56
C LEU A 347 -12.49 14.36 17.71
N ILE A 348 -12.01 14.52 18.95
CA ILE A 348 -12.75 14.14 20.15
C ILE A 348 -13.94 15.07 20.41
N GLU A 349 -13.74 16.38 20.21
CA GLU A 349 -14.81 17.39 20.34
C GLU A 349 -15.94 17.17 19.32
N ASN A 350 -15.63 16.61 18.15
CA ASN A 350 -16.57 16.36 17.05
C ASN A 350 -16.77 14.85 16.81
N ALA A 351 -16.74 14.05 17.88
CA ALA A 351 -16.77 12.60 17.81
C ALA A 351 -17.99 12.03 17.04
N ASP A 352 -19.15 12.70 17.08
CA ASP A 352 -20.34 12.26 16.36
C ASP A 352 -20.15 12.33 14.83
N GLU A 353 -19.51 13.39 14.33
CA GLU A 353 -19.24 13.59 12.91
C GLU A 353 -18.14 12.65 12.40
N TYR A 354 -17.11 12.43 13.21
CA TYR A 354 -15.94 11.62 12.90
C TYR A 354 -15.96 10.23 13.54
N ARG A 355 -17.14 9.75 13.90
CA ARG A 355 -17.33 8.48 14.61
C ARG A 355 -16.59 7.32 13.95
N PHE A 356 -16.57 7.28 12.62
CA PHE A 356 -15.90 6.25 11.81
C PHE A 356 -14.37 6.17 12.02
N LEU A 357 -13.75 7.23 12.56
CA LEU A 357 -12.32 7.28 12.90
C LEU A 357 -12.03 6.79 14.32
N LEU A 358 -13.03 6.61 15.17
CA LEU A 358 -12.88 6.28 16.58
C LEU A 358 -13.13 4.79 16.86
N PRO A 359 -12.48 4.21 17.90
CA PRO A 359 -12.67 2.81 18.30
C PRO A 359 -14.11 2.34 18.36
N GLY A 360 -14.38 1.16 17.80
CA GLY A 360 -15.68 0.49 17.79
C GLY A 360 -16.59 0.84 16.61
N ASN A 361 -16.10 1.62 15.63
CA ASN A 361 -16.92 2.18 14.55
C ASN A 361 -16.34 1.91 13.16
N CYS A 362 -16.05 0.65 12.87
CA CYS A 362 -15.42 0.24 11.62
C CYS A 362 -16.34 0.33 10.38
N MET A 363 -17.66 0.37 10.57
CA MET A 363 -18.63 0.45 9.46
C MET A 363 -18.51 1.80 8.74
N ARG A 364 -18.46 1.77 7.42
CA ARG A 364 -18.33 2.94 6.55
C ARG A 364 -19.66 3.28 5.90
N GLU A 365 -19.85 4.56 5.60
CA GLU A 365 -21.08 5.04 5.00
C GLU A 365 -21.21 4.50 3.56
N SER A 366 -22.38 3.95 3.23
CA SER A 366 -22.77 3.67 1.85
C SER A 366 -23.12 4.98 1.15
N GLY A 367 -22.55 5.25 -0.02
CA GLY A 367 -22.61 6.53 -0.74
C GLY A 367 -23.98 6.94 -1.31
N LEU A 368 -25.04 6.89 -0.52
CA LEU A 368 -26.30 7.60 -0.75
C LEU A 368 -26.36 8.75 0.26
N GLY A 369 -26.52 9.97 -0.25
CA GLY A 369 -26.38 11.21 0.51
C GLY A 369 -27.26 11.31 1.76
N ARG A 370 -26.84 12.22 2.66
CA ARG A 370 -27.47 12.62 3.92
C ARG A 370 -28.97 12.29 3.99
N GLY A 371 -29.29 11.23 4.71
CA GLY A 371 -30.62 10.97 5.27
C GLY A 371 -30.44 10.84 6.78
N ALA A 372 -31.11 11.73 7.51
CA ALA A 372 -31.28 11.81 8.96
C ALA A 372 -30.58 10.75 9.84
N ALA A 373 -29.84 11.24 10.83
CA ALA A 373 -29.44 10.51 12.00
C ALA A 373 -30.60 9.65 12.54
N CYS A 374 -30.44 8.33 12.50
CA CYS A 374 -31.18 7.45 13.39
C CYS A 374 -30.31 7.28 14.64
N ALA A 375 -30.45 8.23 15.57
CA ALA A 375 -30.06 8.02 16.95
C ALA A 375 -31.06 7.03 17.56
N THR A 376 -30.79 5.74 17.42
CA THR A 376 -31.38 4.71 18.27
C THR A 376 -30.24 4.01 19.00
N PRO A 377 -30.26 3.97 20.35
CA PRO A 377 -29.28 3.22 21.11
C PRO A 377 -29.53 1.73 20.84
N CYS A 378 -28.54 1.05 20.28
CA CYS A 378 -28.55 -0.40 20.24
C CYS A 378 -28.29 -0.92 21.66
N GLU A 379 -29.36 -1.09 22.45
CA GLU A 379 -29.34 -2.00 23.58
C GLU A 379 -29.26 -3.43 23.04
N GLY A 380 -28.05 -3.98 23.02
CA GLY A 380 -27.80 -5.41 22.88
C GLY A 380 -27.47 -6.02 24.24
N PRO A 381 -27.85 -7.28 24.52
CA PRO A 381 -27.77 -7.84 25.86
C PRO A 381 -26.32 -7.95 26.32
N THR A 382 -26.04 -7.38 27.50
CA THR A 382 -24.80 -7.57 28.26
C THR A 382 -24.63 -9.04 28.62
N LYS A 383 -24.05 -9.82 27.70
CA LYS A 383 -23.37 -11.05 28.09
C LYS A 383 -22.03 -10.64 28.70
N HIS A 384 -21.90 -10.82 30.01
CA HIS A 384 -20.60 -10.80 30.68
C HIS A 384 -19.69 -11.83 30.01
N VAL A 385 -18.87 -11.37 29.07
CA VAL A 385 -17.73 -12.14 28.57
C VAL A 385 -16.56 -11.77 29.47
N THR A 386 -16.30 -12.62 30.47
CA THR A 386 -15.00 -12.66 31.14
C THR A 386 -13.97 -13.16 30.14
N THR A 387 -13.41 -12.27 29.32
CA THR A 387 -12.27 -12.60 28.47
C THR A 387 -11.00 -12.47 29.30
N ALA A 388 -10.60 -13.58 29.93
CA ALA A 388 -9.23 -13.72 30.38
C ALA A 388 -8.29 -13.50 29.18
N MET A 389 -7.32 -12.62 29.35
CA MET A 389 -6.27 -12.28 28.40
C MET A 389 -5.54 -13.54 27.92
N ARG A 390 -6.01 -14.17 26.83
CA ARG A 390 -5.29 -15.23 26.15
C ARG A 390 -4.42 -14.59 25.07
N ARG A 391 -3.09 -14.67 25.27
CA ARG A 391 -2.11 -14.58 24.19
C ARG A 391 -2.59 -15.44 23.02
N PRO A 392 -2.34 -15.06 21.76
CA PRO A 392 -2.66 -15.93 20.62
C PRO A 392 -2.04 -17.30 20.88
N SER A 393 -2.87 -18.33 21.02
CA SER A 393 -2.38 -19.68 21.22
C SER A 393 -1.56 -20.06 20.00
N LEU A 394 -0.38 -20.63 20.23
CA LEU A 394 0.47 -21.26 19.20
C LEU A 394 -0.36 -22.02 18.15
N GLY A 395 -1.50 -22.63 18.51
CA GLY A 395 -2.39 -23.37 17.60
C GLY A 395 -2.97 -22.62 16.40
N LYS A 396 -3.25 -21.31 16.46
CA LYS A 396 -3.71 -20.55 15.25
C LYS A 396 -2.53 -20.15 14.35
N MET A 397 -1.38 -19.85 14.97
CA MET A 397 -0.12 -19.56 14.29
C MET A 397 0.41 -20.82 13.58
N PHE A 398 0.35 -21.97 14.26
CA PHE A 398 0.57 -23.28 13.65
C PHE A 398 -0.53 -23.58 12.63
N GLY A 399 -1.80 -23.21 12.77
CA GLY A 399 -2.81 -23.47 11.74
C GLY A 399 -2.53 -22.82 10.37
N GLU A 400 -2.05 -21.57 10.33
CA GLU A 400 -1.71 -20.90 9.07
C GLU A 400 -0.31 -21.27 8.57
N LEU A 401 0.69 -21.44 9.46
CA LEU A 401 2.00 -21.96 9.07
C LEU A 401 1.94 -23.44 8.69
N SER A 402 1.09 -24.25 9.32
CA SER A 402 0.80 -25.66 9.02
C SER A 402 -0.02 -25.74 7.75
N ASN A 403 -1.02 -24.89 7.51
CA ASN A 403 -1.67 -24.90 6.19
C ASN A 403 -0.68 -24.50 5.09
N PHE A 404 0.18 -23.51 5.31
CA PHE A 404 1.20 -23.15 4.32
C PHE A 404 2.27 -24.24 4.15
N LEU A 405 2.79 -24.79 5.26
CA LEU A 405 3.78 -25.84 5.26
C LEU A 405 3.21 -27.19 4.88
N GLU A 406 1.93 -27.51 5.09
CA GLU A 406 1.24 -28.72 4.61
C GLU A 406 0.78 -28.57 3.17
N ILE A 407 0.50 -27.37 2.68
CA ILE A 407 0.31 -27.16 1.24
C ILE A 407 1.67 -27.28 0.55
N LEU A 408 2.74 -26.72 1.12
CA LEU A 408 4.09 -26.81 0.57
C LEU A 408 4.67 -28.22 0.73
N TRP A 409 4.59 -28.84 1.91
CA TRP A 409 4.96 -30.24 2.17
C TRP A 409 4.03 -31.19 1.46
N GLY A 410 2.72 -30.93 1.36
CA GLY A 410 1.78 -31.74 0.61
C GLY A 410 2.07 -31.70 -0.87
N GLN A 411 2.43 -30.55 -1.44
CA GLN A 411 2.89 -30.46 -2.82
C GLN A 411 4.26 -31.12 -3.02
N ILE A 412 5.23 -30.89 -2.13
CA ILE A 412 6.57 -31.50 -2.19
C ILE A 412 6.50 -33.01 -1.96
N MET A 413 5.69 -33.49 -1.01
CA MET A 413 5.44 -34.91 -0.74
C MET A 413 4.62 -35.53 -1.83
N TYR A 414 3.58 -34.89 -2.36
CA TYR A 414 2.84 -35.45 -3.49
C TYR A 414 3.74 -35.57 -4.72
N ILE A 415 4.61 -34.57 -4.97
CA ILE A 415 5.64 -34.65 -6.00
C ILE A 415 6.64 -35.77 -5.68
N ALA A 416 7.16 -35.86 -4.47
CA ALA A 416 8.14 -36.89 -4.07
C ALA A 416 7.55 -38.30 -4.05
N PHE A 417 6.32 -38.49 -3.57
CA PHE A 417 5.59 -39.77 -3.53
C PHE A 417 5.17 -40.18 -4.94
N PHE A 418 4.77 -39.23 -5.79
CA PHE A 418 4.53 -39.49 -7.20
C PHE A 418 5.82 -39.93 -7.88
N TRP A 419 6.96 -39.28 -7.62
CA TRP A 419 8.26 -39.68 -8.16
C TRP A 419 8.78 -41.01 -7.60
N ILE A 420 8.59 -41.31 -6.30
CA ILE A 420 8.97 -42.58 -5.68
C ILE A 420 8.07 -43.72 -6.17
N TRP A 421 6.76 -43.52 -6.22
CA TRP A 421 5.80 -44.48 -6.79
C TRP A 421 6.10 -44.75 -8.27
N PHE A 422 6.48 -43.71 -9.00
CA PHE A 422 6.80 -43.81 -10.42
C PHE A 422 8.18 -44.42 -10.70
N LEU A 423 9.16 -44.24 -9.81
CA LEU A 423 10.44 -44.94 -9.86
C LEU A 423 10.29 -46.43 -9.49
N PHE A 424 9.39 -46.76 -8.56
CA PHE A 424 9.11 -48.16 -8.16
C PHE A 424 8.20 -48.92 -9.14
N ASN A 425 7.24 -48.27 -9.80
CA ASN A 425 6.31 -48.93 -10.73
C ASN A 425 6.75 -48.87 -12.20
N ALA A 426 7.85 -48.16 -12.50
CA ALA A 426 8.42 -48.13 -13.86
C ALA A 426 9.14 -49.44 -14.27
N GLU A 427 9.36 -50.38 -13.36
CA GLU A 427 9.93 -51.70 -13.67
C GLU A 427 8.87 -52.79 -13.94
N LEU A 428 7.58 -52.54 -13.69
CA LEU A 428 6.51 -53.55 -13.79
C LEU A 428 5.44 -53.28 -14.87
N ALA A 429 5.52 -52.16 -15.59
CA ALA A 429 4.45 -51.70 -16.48
C ALA A 429 4.72 -51.89 -17.99
N GLU A 430 5.56 -52.84 -18.40
CA GLU A 430 5.81 -53.11 -19.83
C GLU A 430 4.82 -54.08 -20.52
N LEU A 431 3.86 -54.73 -19.84
CA LEU A 431 3.08 -55.81 -20.48
C LEU A 431 1.54 -55.66 -20.58
N ASP A 432 0.88 -54.72 -19.90
CA ASP A 432 -0.61 -54.66 -19.92
C ASP A 432 -1.24 -53.49 -20.70
N LEU A 433 -0.50 -52.40 -20.98
CA LEU A 433 -1.09 -51.22 -21.63
C LEU A 433 -1.25 -51.38 -23.15
N VAL A 434 -0.39 -52.16 -23.79
CA VAL A 434 -0.41 -52.39 -25.25
C VAL A 434 -1.59 -53.28 -25.66
N ARG A 435 -2.05 -54.17 -24.78
CA ARG A 435 -3.19 -55.07 -25.05
C ARG A 435 -4.54 -54.36 -25.03
N ASN A 436 -4.72 -53.36 -24.16
CA ASN A 436 -6.00 -52.64 -24.02
C ASN A 436 -6.20 -51.56 -25.10
N LEU A 437 -5.12 -50.93 -25.58
CA LEU A 437 -5.19 -49.90 -26.63
C LEU A 437 -5.46 -50.49 -28.04
N LEU A 438 -5.01 -51.72 -28.31
CA LEU A 438 -5.32 -52.41 -29.57
C LEU A 438 -6.78 -52.88 -29.66
N TRP A 439 -7.43 -53.15 -28.52
CA TRP A 439 -8.84 -53.59 -28.49
C TRP A 439 -9.82 -52.43 -28.70
N MET A 440 -9.54 -51.25 -28.14
CA MET A 440 -10.40 -50.06 -28.33
C MET A 440 -10.32 -49.46 -29.74
N SER A 441 -9.19 -49.65 -30.44
CA SER A 441 -8.97 -49.13 -31.80
C SER A 441 -9.76 -49.90 -32.87
N PHE A 442 -10.18 -51.13 -32.59
CA PHE A 442 -10.94 -51.97 -33.54
C PHE A 442 -12.45 -51.68 -33.54
N GLN A 443 -13.00 -51.03 -32.51
CA GLN A 443 -14.42 -50.68 -32.43
C GLN A 443 -14.78 -49.32 -33.07
N ALA A 444 -13.82 -48.43 -33.31
CA ALA A 444 -14.09 -47.09 -33.83
C ALA A 444 -14.14 -46.98 -35.37
N LEU A 445 -13.81 -48.05 -36.11
CA LEU A 445 -13.69 -48.04 -37.57
C LEU A 445 -14.93 -48.52 -38.35
N THR A 446 -16.05 -48.85 -37.68
CA THR A 446 -17.27 -49.36 -38.33
C THR A 446 -18.50 -48.45 -38.22
N SER A 447 -18.39 -47.20 -37.77
CA SER A 447 -19.55 -46.30 -37.66
C SER A 447 -19.43 -45.04 -38.53
N HIS A 448 -20.13 -45.10 -39.66
CA HIS A 448 -20.84 -43.99 -40.30
C HIS A 448 -20.09 -42.91 -41.12
N HIS A 449 -20.10 -43.19 -42.44
CA HIS A 449 -20.62 -42.26 -43.47
C HIS A 449 -21.82 -41.42 -42.99
N HIS A 450 -21.77 -40.08 -43.10
CA HIS A 450 -22.56 -39.28 -44.08
C HIS A 450 -22.34 -37.75 -43.93
N ASN A 451 -22.48 -37.08 -45.07
CA ASN A 451 -22.80 -35.66 -45.31
C ASN A 451 -21.72 -34.56 -45.44
N ARG A 452 -21.80 -33.94 -46.63
CA ARG A 452 -21.11 -32.75 -47.16
C ARG A 452 -21.70 -31.46 -46.60
N GLY A 453 -20.88 -30.40 -46.50
CA GLY A 453 -21.30 -29.00 -46.32
C GLY A 453 -20.17 -28.01 -46.64
N ARG A 454 -20.49 -26.92 -47.34
CA ARG A 454 -19.60 -26.00 -48.09
C ARG A 454 -18.75 -25.02 -47.26
N LEU A 455 -17.65 -24.60 -47.89
CA LEU A 455 -16.81 -23.42 -47.61
C LEU A 455 -17.53 -22.06 -47.75
N VAL A 456 -17.11 -21.07 -46.96
CA VAL A 456 -16.97 -19.64 -47.37
C VAL A 456 -15.73 -19.02 -46.71
N LEU A 457 -14.95 -18.29 -47.52
CA LEU A 457 -13.72 -17.56 -47.22
C LEU A 457 -14.01 -16.13 -46.70
N GLY A 458 -13.11 -15.59 -45.86
CA GLY A 458 -13.07 -14.16 -45.53
C GLY A 458 -11.75 -13.78 -44.87
N GLY A 459 -10.79 -13.28 -45.65
CA GLY A 459 -9.53 -12.70 -45.16
C GLY A 459 -9.61 -11.19 -44.98
N ARG A 460 -8.73 -10.64 -44.12
CA ARG A 460 -8.27 -9.25 -44.19
C ARG A 460 -6.93 -9.07 -43.47
N ASN A 461 -6.00 -8.43 -44.19
CA ASN A 461 -4.63 -8.03 -43.83
C ASN A 461 -4.59 -6.77 -42.95
N GLY A 462 -3.45 -6.57 -42.27
CA GLY A 462 -2.96 -5.26 -41.81
C GLY A 462 -2.03 -5.38 -40.58
N THR A 463 -0.75 -5.73 -40.74
CA THR A 463 0.44 -4.83 -40.79
C THR A 463 0.67 -3.95 -39.54
N ALA A 464 1.69 -4.32 -38.77
CA ALA A 464 2.39 -3.50 -37.76
C ALA A 464 3.52 -2.66 -38.40
N PRO A 465 4.03 -1.62 -37.72
CA PRO A 465 5.49 -1.48 -37.52
C PRO A 465 5.85 -0.87 -36.12
N PRO A 466 7.11 -0.50 -35.78
CA PRO A 466 7.97 -1.32 -34.93
C PRO A 466 8.53 -0.62 -33.67
N CYS A 467 9.16 -1.43 -32.84
CA CYS A 467 9.88 -1.12 -31.60
C CYS A 467 11.02 -0.10 -31.71
N LEU A 468 11.20 0.71 -30.66
CA LEU A 468 12.49 1.26 -30.21
C LEU A 468 12.53 1.28 -28.67
N SER A 469 13.32 0.38 -28.10
CA SER A 469 13.77 0.34 -26.69
C SER A 469 15.11 -0.41 -26.71
N ALA A 470 16.13 -0.14 -25.93
CA ALA A 470 16.11 0.33 -24.55
C ALA A 470 17.46 0.98 -24.19
N ILE A 471 17.41 2.01 -23.34
CA ILE A 471 18.53 2.45 -22.51
C ILE A 471 18.14 2.09 -21.09
N GLY A 472 18.89 1.17 -20.47
CA GLY A 472 18.62 0.66 -19.13
C GLY A 472 19.08 1.63 -18.05
N TRP A 473 18.22 1.85 -17.05
CA TRP A 473 18.63 2.46 -15.78
C TRP A 473 18.00 1.74 -14.59
N ARG A 474 18.88 1.56 -13.60
CA ARG A 474 18.81 0.69 -12.42
C ARG A 474 17.84 1.29 -11.39
N LYS A 475 16.92 0.45 -10.90
CA LYS A 475 15.87 0.79 -9.93
C LYS A 475 16.43 0.64 -8.51
N GLU A 476 16.95 1.72 -7.93
CA GLU A 476 17.08 1.81 -6.48
C GLU A 476 15.68 2.08 -5.91
N ARG A 477 15.22 1.15 -5.07
CA ARG A 477 13.87 1.10 -4.52
C ARG A 477 13.79 1.98 -3.26
N ILE A 478 12.80 2.86 -3.28
CA ILE A 478 12.36 3.83 -2.25
C ILE A 478 11.64 3.10 -1.11
#